data_AF-A0A958DVC8-F1
#
_entry.id   AF-A0A958DVC8-F1
#
_cell.length_a   1.000
_cell.length_b   1.000
_cell.length_c   1.000
_cell.angle_alpha   90.00
_cell.angle_beta   90.00
_cell.angle_gamma   90.00
#
_symmetry.space_group_name_H-M   'P 1'
#
loop_
_entity.id
_entity.type
_entity.pdbx_description
1 polymer ?
#
loop_
_entity_poly.entity_id
_entity_poly.type
_entity_poly.pdbx_seq_one_letter_code
_entity_poly.pdbx_strand_id
1 'polypeptide(L)'
;CVSCHQSDFDNTTDPNHIAANFPVQCEVCHSTTAWEPANWNHDQLYFPIYSGEHRNEWDTCADCHLDQTNFATFECIFCHEHRQSEMDDEHNNVNNYVYESTACYNCHPDGRELMQLDRMRN
;
A
#
# COMPACT_ATOMS: atom_id res chain seq x y z
N CYS A 1 13.74 24.03 0.65
CA CYS A 1 13.89 22.57 0.73
C CYS A 1 14.92 22.12 -0.31
N VAL A 2 14.52 21.76 -1.53
CA VAL A 2 15.45 21.24 -2.55
C VAL A 2 16.54 22.23 -2.98
N SER A 3 16.28 23.55 -2.97
CA SER A 3 17.26 24.58 -3.35
C SER A 3 18.57 24.55 -2.56
N CYS A 4 18.54 24.04 -1.33
CA CYS A 4 19.72 23.85 -0.48
C CYS A 4 20.02 22.36 -0.21
N HIS A 5 18.99 21.51 -0.24
CA HIS A 5 19.06 20.09 0.12
C HIS A 5 18.94 19.15 -1.10
N GLN A 6 19.32 19.61 -2.30
CA GLN A 6 19.31 18.79 -3.52
C GLN A 6 20.17 17.53 -3.33
N SER A 7 21.36 17.67 -2.74
CA SER A 7 22.24 16.53 -2.46
C SER A 7 21.60 15.52 -1.51
N ASP A 8 20.84 15.97 -0.52
CA ASP A 8 20.16 15.06 0.41
C ASP A 8 19.04 14.30 -0.33
N PHE A 9 18.26 15.01 -1.16
CA PHE A 9 17.23 14.41 -2.02
C PHE A 9 17.83 13.36 -2.98
N ASP A 10 18.94 13.69 -3.64
CA ASP A 10 19.57 12.82 -4.64
C ASP A 10 20.22 11.57 -4.03
N ASN A 11 20.71 11.66 -2.79
CA ASN A 11 21.41 10.58 -2.10
C ASN A 11 20.53 9.76 -1.14
N THR A 12 19.24 10.09 -0.99
CA THR A 12 18.34 9.29 -0.16
C THR A 12 18.16 7.91 -0.77
N THR A 13 18.24 6.84 0.05
CA THR A 13 18.10 5.45 -0.41
C THR A 13 16.92 4.70 0.18
N ASP A 14 16.25 5.26 1.20
CA ASP A 14 15.20 4.57 1.94
C ASP A 14 14.03 5.52 2.28
N PRO A 15 13.01 5.61 1.40
CA PRO A 15 13.00 5.12 0.02
C PRO A 15 13.85 6.00 -0.91
N ASN A 16 14.38 5.45 -2.00
CA ASN A 16 15.15 6.24 -2.96
C ASN A 16 14.26 7.22 -3.74
N HIS A 17 14.37 8.51 -3.45
CA HIS A 17 13.50 9.53 -4.03
C HIS A 17 13.62 9.67 -5.55
N ILE A 18 14.84 9.56 -6.10
CA ILE A 18 15.05 9.63 -7.56
C ILE A 18 14.49 8.40 -8.24
N ALA A 19 14.83 7.22 -7.74
CA ALA A 19 14.42 5.95 -8.35
C ALA A 19 12.90 5.77 -8.29
N ALA A 20 12.27 6.14 -7.17
CA ALA A 20 10.83 6.14 -6.98
C ALA A 20 10.10 7.31 -7.66
N ASN A 21 10.85 8.23 -8.30
CA ASN A 21 10.32 9.40 -8.99
C ASN A 21 9.43 10.29 -8.09
N PHE A 22 9.83 10.47 -6.83
CA PHE A 22 9.10 11.32 -5.89
C PHE A 22 9.26 12.82 -6.20
N PRO A 23 8.26 13.65 -5.84
CA PRO A 23 8.32 15.08 -6.10
C PRO A 23 9.36 15.77 -5.21
N VAL A 24 9.94 16.86 -5.71
CA VAL A 24 10.83 17.73 -4.93
C VAL A 24 10.08 18.66 -3.95
N GLN A 25 8.75 18.56 -3.87
CA GLN A 25 7.91 19.22 -2.87
C GLN A 25 7.99 18.45 -1.55
N CYS A 26 9.06 18.69 -0.79
CA CYS A 26 9.37 17.95 0.43
C CYS A 26 8.23 17.98 1.46
N GLU A 27 7.48 19.07 1.52
CA GLU A 27 6.36 19.29 2.45
C GLU A 27 5.15 18.37 2.22
N VAL A 28 5.11 17.64 1.11
CA VAL A 28 4.10 16.61 0.87
C VAL A 28 4.26 15.45 1.85
N CYS A 29 5.50 15.17 2.27
CA CYS A 29 5.82 14.04 3.15
C CYS A 29 6.60 14.44 4.40
N HIS A 30 7.41 15.50 4.38
CA HIS A 30 8.30 15.86 5.48
C HIS A 30 7.90 17.19 6.11
N SER A 31 8.02 17.27 7.43
CA SER A 31 7.87 18.54 8.16
C SER A 31 9.23 19.08 8.58
N THR A 32 9.33 20.40 8.78
CA THR A 32 10.57 21.00 9.29
C THR A 32 10.78 20.72 10.79
N THR A 33 9.76 20.24 11.49
CA THR A 33 9.82 19.91 12.93
C THR A 33 10.16 18.45 13.20
N ALA A 34 9.82 17.56 12.26
CA ALA A 34 10.13 16.14 12.26
C ALA A 34 10.30 15.71 10.80
N TRP A 35 11.55 15.54 10.40
CA TRP A 35 11.90 15.09 9.06
C TRP A 35 11.65 13.58 8.90
N GLU A 36 11.93 12.82 9.96
CA GLU A 36 11.69 11.39 10.06
C GLU A 36 10.84 11.07 11.30
N PRO A 37 9.88 10.13 11.19
CA PRO A 37 9.39 9.54 9.93
C PRO A 37 8.67 10.59 9.07
N ALA A 38 8.54 10.31 7.78
CA ALA A 38 7.68 11.11 6.91
C ALA A 38 6.24 11.12 7.44
N ASN A 39 5.61 12.29 7.47
CA ASN A 39 4.23 12.49 7.86
C ASN A 39 3.37 12.74 6.62
N TRP A 40 2.79 11.66 6.12
CA TRP A 40 1.85 11.66 5.01
C TRP A 40 0.74 10.64 5.28
N ASN A 41 -0.43 10.82 4.66
CA ASN A 41 -1.59 9.99 4.95
C ASN A 41 -1.79 8.92 3.87
N HIS A 42 -1.22 7.73 4.08
CA HIS A 42 -1.35 6.59 3.16
C HIS A 42 -2.82 6.20 2.96
N ASP A 43 -3.57 5.95 4.04
CA ASP A 43 -4.96 5.49 4.01
C ASP A 43 -5.93 6.48 3.33
N GLN A 44 -5.59 7.77 3.27
CA GLN A 44 -6.39 8.77 2.57
C GLN A 44 -6.14 8.81 1.06
N LEU A 45 -4.92 8.47 0.64
CA LEU A 45 -4.50 8.58 -0.76
C LEU A 45 -4.54 7.23 -1.49
N TYR A 46 -4.34 6.14 -0.78
CA TYR A 46 -4.15 4.79 -1.31
C TYR A 46 -4.84 3.74 -0.44
N PHE A 47 -4.55 2.47 -0.71
CA PHE A 47 -5.08 1.34 0.05
C PHE A 47 -4.81 1.52 1.57
N PRO A 48 -5.80 1.30 2.44
CA PRO A 48 -5.64 1.52 3.87
C PRO A 48 -4.77 0.43 4.50
N ILE A 49 -3.68 0.84 5.14
CA ILE A 49 -2.69 -0.02 5.80
C ILE A 49 -2.49 0.33 7.28
N TYR A 50 -2.91 1.53 7.71
CA TYR A 50 -2.90 1.96 9.10
C TYR A 50 -4.26 1.74 9.81
N SER A 51 -5.21 1.12 9.12
CA SER A 51 -6.55 0.79 9.60
C SER A 51 -7.00 -0.57 9.06
N GLY A 52 -8.14 -1.08 9.54
CA GLY A 52 -8.64 -2.41 9.17
C GLY A 52 -7.73 -3.55 9.66
N GLU A 53 -7.80 -4.69 8.96
CA GLU A 53 -7.05 -5.91 9.30
C GLU A 53 -5.54 -5.81 9.05
N HIS A 54 -5.08 -4.86 8.22
CA HIS A 54 -3.64 -4.65 7.95
C HIS A 54 -2.93 -3.81 9.02
N ARG A 55 -3.69 -3.25 9.97
CA ARG A 55 -3.16 -2.33 10.96
C ARG A 55 -2.17 -3.04 11.90
N ASN A 56 -0.92 -2.55 11.90
CA ASN A 56 0.21 -3.08 12.68
C ASN A 56 0.76 -4.43 12.21
N GLU A 57 0.45 -4.87 10.99
CA GLU A 57 0.92 -6.16 10.44
C GLU A 57 2.17 -6.04 9.55
N TRP A 58 2.68 -4.83 9.33
CA TRP A 58 3.82 -4.54 8.47
C TRP A 58 4.76 -3.53 9.12
N ASP A 59 6.04 -3.58 8.77
CA ASP A 59 7.10 -2.74 9.36
C ASP A 59 7.78 -1.85 8.30
N THR A 60 7.76 -2.26 7.03
CA THR A 60 8.48 -1.57 5.95
C THR A 60 7.63 -1.38 4.71
N CYS A 61 7.93 -0.35 3.89
CA CYS A 61 7.25 -0.16 2.61
C CYS A 61 7.47 -1.35 1.66
N ALA A 62 8.61 -2.04 1.80
CA ALA A 62 9.00 -3.17 0.97
C ALA A 62 8.16 -4.42 1.22
N ASP A 63 7.42 -4.47 2.33
CA ASP A 63 6.56 -5.60 2.66
C ASP A 63 5.42 -5.74 1.63
N CYS A 64 4.94 -4.61 1.10
CA CYS A 64 3.91 -4.56 0.05
C CYS A 64 4.44 -4.06 -1.30
N HIS A 65 5.34 -3.07 -1.30
CA HIS A 65 5.92 -2.48 -2.52
C HIS A 65 7.27 -3.12 -2.83
N LEU A 66 7.24 -4.30 -3.45
CA LEU A 66 8.44 -5.09 -3.77
C LEU A 66 9.40 -4.38 -4.74
N ASP A 67 8.87 -3.53 -5.62
CA ASP A 67 9.67 -2.65 -6.47
C ASP A 67 9.76 -1.26 -5.83
N GLN A 68 10.87 -1.02 -5.13
CA GLN A 68 11.17 0.27 -4.49
C GLN A 68 11.48 1.40 -5.49
N THR A 69 11.48 1.13 -6.79
CA THR A 69 11.59 2.13 -7.85
C THR A 69 10.23 2.50 -8.43
N ASN A 70 9.17 1.74 -8.10
CA ASN A 70 7.83 1.99 -8.61
C ASN A 70 6.76 1.61 -7.58
N PHE A 71 6.40 2.56 -6.72
CA PHE A 71 5.37 2.40 -5.69
C PHE A 71 3.93 2.29 -6.23
N ALA A 72 3.72 2.39 -7.55
CA ALA A 72 2.45 2.02 -8.15
C ALA A 72 2.29 0.49 -8.29
N THR A 73 3.38 -0.26 -8.14
CA THR A 73 3.34 -1.73 -8.06
C THR A 73 3.29 -2.15 -6.60
N PHE A 74 2.51 -3.20 -6.33
CA PHE A 74 2.27 -3.70 -4.98
C PHE A 74 1.89 -5.18 -5.05
N GLU A 75 1.97 -5.85 -3.91
CA GLU A 75 1.70 -7.26 -3.79
C GLU A 75 0.92 -7.57 -2.52
N CYS A 76 -0.23 -8.24 -2.67
CA CYS A 76 -1.09 -8.69 -1.58
C CYS A 76 -0.86 -10.17 -1.27
N ILE A 77 -0.44 -10.97 -2.25
CA ILE A 77 -0.50 -12.43 -2.21
C ILE A 77 0.66 -13.07 -1.43
N PHE A 78 1.82 -12.41 -1.35
CA PHE A 78 2.95 -12.98 -0.60
C PHE A 78 2.78 -12.91 0.92
N CYS A 79 1.78 -12.17 1.41
CA CYS A 79 1.36 -12.25 2.80
C CYS A 79 0.58 -13.57 3.05
N HIS A 80 0.68 -14.11 4.26
CA HIS A 80 0.18 -15.46 4.58
C HIS A 80 -1.35 -15.55 4.74
N GLU A 81 -2.05 -14.41 4.80
CA GLU A 81 -3.51 -14.34 4.94
C GLU A 81 -4.25 -14.51 3.59
N HIS A 82 -3.59 -14.25 2.48
CA HIS A 82 -4.24 -14.23 1.16
C HIS A 82 -3.96 -15.48 0.33
N ARG A 83 -3.85 -16.66 0.96
CA ARG A 83 -3.45 -17.91 0.26
C ARG A 83 -4.43 -18.31 -0.83
N GLN A 84 -3.93 -18.75 -1.98
CA GLN A 84 -4.75 -19.03 -3.17
C GLN A 84 -5.90 -19.97 -2.89
N SER A 85 -5.64 -21.11 -2.24
CA SER A 85 -6.68 -22.09 -1.93
C SER A 85 -7.80 -21.52 -1.07
N GLU A 86 -7.47 -20.65 -0.11
CA GLU A 86 -8.46 -20.05 0.79
C GLU A 86 -9.22 -18.94 0.07
N MET A 87 -8.54 -18.12 -0.72
CA MET A 87 -9.19 -17.08 -1.52
C MET A 87 -10.07 -17.67 -2.63
N ASP A 88 -9.63 -18.74 -3.30
CA ASP A 88 -10.44 -19.48 -4.28
C ASP A 88 -11.75 -19.96 -3.63
N ASP A 89 -11.66 -20.50 -2.41
CA ASP A 89 -12.83 -21.01 -1.67
C ASP A 89 -13.84 -19.91 -1.32
N GLU A 90 -13.36 -18.74 -0.89
CA GLU A 90 -14.22 -17.58 -0.61
C GLU A 90 -14.82 -16.96 -1.89
N HIS A 91 -14.11 -17.04 -3.02
CA HIS A 91 -14.51 -16.44 -4.29
C HIS A 91 -15.20 -17.43 -5.25
N ASN A 92 -15.61 -18.61 -4.80
CA ASN A 92 -16.28 -19.65 -5.60
C ASN A 92 -17.51 -19.15 -6.40
N ASN A 93 -18.16 -18.07 -5.95
CA ASN A 93 -19.34 -17.48 -6.60
C ASN A 93 -19.08 -16.10 -7.22
N VAL A 94 -17.81 -15.66 -7.27
CA VAL A 94 -17.42 -14.37 -7.82
C VAL A 94 -17.00 -14.54 -9.28
N ASN A 95 -17.85 -14.07 -10.19
CA ASN A 95 -17.52 -14.09 -11.62
C ASN A 95 -16.29 -13.22 -11.91
N ASN A 96 -15.39 -13.71 -12.76
CA ASN A 96 -14.13 -13.05 -13.11
C ASN A 96 -13.17 -12.84 -11.93
N TYR A 97 -13.28 -13.65 -10.88
CA TYR A 97 -12.24 -13.75 -9.88
C TYR A 97 -10.91 -14.15 -10.56
N VAL A 98 -9.86 -13.40 -10.23
CA VAL A 98 -8.49 -13.63 -10.68
C VAL A 98 -7.60 -13.44 -9.47
N TYR A 99 -6.80 -14.46 -9.14
CA TYR A 99 -5.87 -14.44 -8.02
C TYR A 99 -4.58 -13.68 -8.40
N GLU A 100 -4.72 -12.37 -8.55
CA GLU A 100 -3.66 -11.44 -8.90
C GLU A 100 -3.85 -10.15 -8.10
N SER A 101 -2.78 -9.56 -7.57
CA SER A 101 -2.88 -8.43 -6.63
C SER A 101 -3.59 -7.22 -7.20
N THR A 102 -3.39 -6.90 -8.49
CA THR A 102 -4.14 -5.83 -9.15
C THR A 102 -5.63 -6.15 -9.26
N ALA A 103 -6.00 -7.42 -9.49
CA ALA A 103 -7.41 -7.82 -9.53
C ALA A 103 -8.05 -7.78 -8.13
N CYS A 104 -7.34 -8.24 -7.10
CA CYS A 104 -7.76 -8.12 -5.70
C CYS A 104 -8.03 -6.65 -5.35
N TYR A 105 -7.10 -5.74 -5.63
CA TYR A 105 -7.25 -4.31 -5.36
C TYR A 105 -8.45 -3.68 -6.10
N ASN A 106 -8.70 -4.08 -7.34
CA ASN A 106 -9.83 -3.55 -8.12
C ASN A 106 -11.19 -3.92 -7.51
N CYS A 107 -11.32 -5.10 -6.90
CA CYS A 107 -12.54 -5.53 -6.21
C CYS A 107 -12.57 -5.03 -4.75
N HIS A 108 -11.43 -5.00 -4.08
CA HIS A 108 -11.25 -4.65 -2.67
C HIS A 108 -10.33 -3.44 -2.52
N PRO A 109 -10.74 -2.23 -2.93
CA PRO A 109 -9.87 -1.04 -2.89
C PRO A 109 -9.54 -0.57 -1.46
N ASP A 110 -10.28 -1.07 -0.47
CA ASP A 110 -10.12 -0.76 0.95
C ASP A 110 -9.85 -2.00 1.81
N GLY A 111 -9.56 -3.15 1.18
CA GLY A 111 -9.23 -4.40 1.86
C GLY A 111 -10.39 -5.06 2.59
N ARG A 112 -11.62 -4.53 2.47
CA ARG A 112 -12.79 -5.13 3.09
C ARG A 112 -13.38 -6.18 2.19
N GLU A 113 -13.79 -7.29 2.79
CA GLU A 113 -14.72 -8.20 2.14
C GLU A 113 -15.97 -7.41 1.75
N LEU A 114 -16.34 -7.43 0.47
CA LEU A 114 -17.59 -6.82 0.02
C LEU A 114 -18.72 -7.66 0.61
N MET A 115 -19.22 -7.27 1.78
CA MET A 115 -20.39 -7.86 2.41
C MET A 115 -21.65 -7.63 1.54
N GLN A 116 -21.77 -8.33 0.42
CA GLN A 116 -23.07 -8.81 -0.03
C GLN A 116 -23.27 -10.17 0.65
N LEU A 117 -23.80 -10.15 1.88
CA LEU A 117 -24.78 -11.11 2.44
C LEU A 117 -24.75 -11.30 3.97
N ASP A 118 -23.91 -10.60 4.73
CA ASP A 118 -23.90 -10.75 6.21
C ASP A 118 -24.94 -9.90 6.97
N ARG A 119 -26.06 -9.57 6.32
CA ARG A 119 -27.27 -9.06 6.97
C ARG A 119 -28.57 -9.62 6.37
N MET A 120 -28.65 -10.94 6.15
CA MET A 120 -29.95 -11.64 6.05
C MET A 120 -29.93 -13.05 6.67
N ARG A 121 -29.24 -13.23 7.79
CA ARG A 121 -29.61 -14.28 8.75
C ARG A 121 -30.32 -13.61 9.92
N ASN A 122 -31.65 -13.62 9.84
CA ASN A 122 -32.51 -13.62 11.02
C ASN A 122 -32.19 -14.84 11.88
#